data_AF-S4RWB9-F1
#
_entry.id   AF-S4RWB9-F1
#
_cell.length_a   1.000
_cell.length_b   1.000
_cell.length_c   1.000
_cell.angle_alpha   90.00
_cell.angle_beta   90.00
_cell.angle_gamma   90.00
#
_symmetry.space_group_name_H-M   'P 1'
#
loop_
_entity.id
_entity.type
_entity.pdbx_description
1 polymer ?
#
loop_
_entity_poly.entity_id
_entity_poly.type
_entity_poly.pdbx_seq_one_letter_code
_entity_poly.pdbx_strand_id
1 'polypeptide(L)'
;VVPDGPVPWATRDQVAYVAEQVSHHPPISAFYAECYSRRIQFMAHIWTKSKFLGVSVGVQNIGRGCVSLLRQEEDYILTFPSGYGRSILTVPWVELGGECSVRCARSGFHASVTFHTKPFYGGRRHRVSADIYEPKEKKPFCSIEGEWNGVLFTKETNVGGALFMDTRSLPTTKKKVRRVEEQQGNESR
;
A
#
# COMPACT_ATOMS: atom_id res chain seq x y z
N VAL A 1 10.02 22.17 14.17
CA VAL A 1 10.90 21.20 13.50
C VAL A 1 11.18 20.05 14.46
N VAL A 2 11.37 18.82 13.97
CA VAL A 2 11.81 17.67 14.78
C VAL A 2 13.34 17.58 14.68
N PRO A 3 14.12 17.89 15.75
CA PRO A 3 15.58 17.97 15.67
C PRO A 3 16.25 16.69 15.17
N ASP A 4 15.77 15.52 15.62
CA ASP A 4 16.31 14.20 15.26
C ASP A 4 15.43 13.45 14.24
N GLY A 5 14.59 14.19 13.50
CA GLY A 5 13.71 13.62 12.49
C GLY A 5 14.44 13.32 11.17
N PRO A 6 13.91 12.44 10.31
CA PRO A 6 14.57 12.05 9.05
C PRO A 6 14.61 13.19 8.02
N VAL A 7 13.81 14.24 8.21
CA VAL A 7 13.73 15.41 7.34
C VAL A 7 13.86 16.67 8.20
N PRO A 8 14.96 17.43 8.10
CA PRO A 8 15.30 18.48 9.07
C PRO A 8 14.41 19.73 9.00
N TRP A 9 13.53 19.85 8.00
CA TRP A 9 12.56 20.94 7.89
C TRP A 9 11.12 20.51 8.22
N ALA A 10 10.88 19.23 8.50
CA ALA A 10 9.54 18.76 8.84
C ALA A 10 9.13 19.22 10.26
N THR A 11 7.90 19.69 10.40
CA THR A 11 7.30 19.99 11.71
C THR A 11 6.71 18.73 12.34
N ARG A 12 6.40 18.76 13.63
CA ARG A 12 5.95 17.58 14.40
C ARG A 12 4.64 16.97 13.89
N ASP A 13 3.79 17.79 13.27
CA ASP A 13 2.48 17.38 12.74
C ASP A 13 2.51 17.03 11.24
N GLN A 14 3.68 17.12 10.62
CA GLN A 14 3.88 16.70 9.24
C GLN A 14 4.29 15.23 9.18
N VAL A 15 3.97 14.60 8.04
CA VAL A 15 4.57 13.32 7.69
C VAL A 15 5.90 13.61 7.01
N ALA A 16 7.00 13.20 7.65
CA ALA A 16 8.32 13.20 7.04
C ALA A 16 8.50 11.89 6.27
N TYR A 17 9.15 11.95 5.10
CA TYR A 17 9.36 10.80 4.22
C TYR A 17 10.77 10.85 3.64
N VAL A 18 11.46 9.71 3.67
CA VAL A 18 12.76 9.50 3.02
C VAL A 18 12.75 8.18 2.26
N ALA A 19 13.49 8.14 1.17
CA ALA A 19 13.58 6.99 0.28
C ALA A 19 14.98 6.89 -0.29
N GLU A 20 15.47 5.67 -0.45
CA GLU A 20 16.79 5.42 -1.03
C GLU A 20 16.77 4.15 -1.88
N GLN A 21 17.47 4.19 -3.02
CA GLN A 21 17.77 2.98 -3.78
C GLN A 21 18.99 2.29 -3.15
N VAL A 22 18.74 1.30 -2.32
CA VAL A 22 19.76 0.60 -1.51
C VAL A 22 20.45 -0.55 -2.25
N SER A 23 19.95 -0.93 -3.43
CA SER A 23 20.59 -1.92 -4.30
C SER A 23 20.23 -1.67 -5.77
N HIS A 24 21.19 -1.93 -6.66
CA HIS A 24 21.00 -1.87 -8.11
C HIS A 24 20.69 -3.25 -8.73
N HIS A 25 21.36 -4.31 -8.24
CA HIS A 25 21.20 -5.67 -8.74
C HIS A 25 21.01 -6.67 -7.57
N PRO A 26 19.76 -7.04 -7.21
CA PRO A 26 18.50 -6.58 -7.80
C PRO A 26 18.15 -5.13 -7.40
N PRO A 27 17.25 -4.44 -8.12
CA PRO A 27 16.89 -3.05 -7.83
C PRO A 27 15.99 -2.97 -6.59
N ILE A 28 16.55 -2.66 -5.42
CA ILE A 28 15.82 -2.54 -4.15
C ILE A 28 15.72 -1.08 -3.76
N SER A 29 14.50 -0.62 -3.46
CA SER A 29 14.24 0.66 -2.82
C SER A 29 13.79 0.45 -1.39
N ALA A 30 14.35 1.21 -0.47
CA ALA A 30 13.92 1.30 0.92
C ALA A 30 13.27 2.65 1.17
N PHE A 31 12.26 2.68 2.04
CA PHE A 31 11.53 3.90 2.39
C PHE A 31 11.24 3.94 3.87
N TYR A 32 11.26 5.14 4.44
CA TYR A 32 10.84 5.43 5.80
C TYR A 32 9.93 6.65 5.80
N ALA A 33 8.86 6.59 6.59
CA ALA A 33 7.99 7.72 6.85
C ALA A 33 7.63 7.78 8.33
N GLU A 34 7.43 8.98 8.85
CA GLU A 34 6.96 9.14 10.23
C GLU A 34 6.07 10.37 10.38
N CYS A 35 5.14 10.28 11.33
CA CYS A 35 4.47 11.43 11.89
C CYS A 35 4.74 11.49 13.40
N TYR A 36 5.62 12.41 13.79
CA TYR A 36 6.14 12.48 15.15
C TYR A 36 5.02 12.68 16.19
N SER A 37 4.10 13.64 15.98
CA SER A 37 3.04 13.94 16.94
C SER A 37 2.02 12.81 17.07
N ARG A 38 1.76 12.09 15.98
CA ARG A 38 0.89 10.91 15.96
C ARG A 38 1.57 9.68 16.56
N ARG A 39 2.91 9.66 16.65
CA ARG A 39 3.71 8.50 17.10
C ARG A 39 3.46 7.28 16.19
N ILE A 40 3.42 7.54 14.88
CA ILE A 40 3.24 6.54 13.84
C ILE A 40 4.46 6.56 12.93
N GLN A 41 5.00 5.39 12.63
CA GLN A 41 6.12 5.21 11.71
C GLN A 41 5.75 4.16 10.65
N PHE A 42 6.35 4.28 9.48
CA PHE A 42 6.26 3.32 8.40
C PHE A 42 7.65 3.06 7.83
N MET A 43 8.02 1.80 7.70
CA MET A 43 9.25 1.39 7.03
C MET A 43 8.94 0.32 6.01
N ALA A 44 9.58 0.37 4.85
CA ALA A 44 9.39 -0.64 3.84
C ALA A 44 10.64 -0.81 2.98
N HIS A 45 10.77 -1.99 2.38
CA HIS A 45 11.61 -2.18 1.22
C HIS A 45 10.81 -2.92 0.15
N ILE A 46 11.13 -2.64 -1.10
CA ILE A 46 10.49 -3.26 -2.26
C ILE A 46 11.50 -3.42 -3.38
N TRP A 47 11.38 -4.52 -4.11
CA TRP A 47 11.97 -4.72 -5.41
C TRP A 47 10.98 -5.46 -6.30
N THR A 48 11.21 -5.39 -7.60
CA THR A 48 10.24 -5.91 -8.57
C THR A 48 10.84 -7.02 -9.40
N LYS A 49 10.08 -8.11 -9.57
CA LYS A 49 10.36 -9.13 -10.58
C LYS A 49 9.36 -8.99 -11.71
N SER A 50 9.85 -8.58 -12.88
CA SER A 50 9.01 -8.32 -14.06
C SER A 50 8.97 -9.52 -15.00
N LYS A 51 7.83 -9.75 -15.65
CA LYS A 51 7.63 -10.79 -16.66
C LYS A 51 6.83 -10.22 -17.83
N PHE A 52 7.29 -10.47 -19.05
CA PHE A 52 6.53 -10.19 -20.26
C PHE A 52 5.46 -11.27 -20.47
N LEU A 53 4.22 -10.85 -20.76
CA LEU A 53 3.03 -11.70 -20.87
C LEU A 53 2.30 -11.43 -22.20
N GLY A 54 3.06 -11.30 -23.30
CA GLY A 54 2.52 -10.95 -24.61
C GLY A 54 2.13 -9.48 -24.66
N VAL A 55 0.83 -9.16 -24.69
CA VAL A 55 0.34 -7.77 -24.72
C VAL A 55 0.27 -7.11 -23.33
N SER A 56 0.93 -7.70 -22.34
CA SER A 56 0.95 -7.23 -20.95
C SER A 56 2.33 -7.43 -20.33
N VAL A 57 2.64 -6.65 -19.29
CA VAL A 57 3.79 -6.85 -18.39
C VAL A 57 3.24 -7.11 -16.99
N GLY A 58 3.65 -8.22 -16.38
CA GLY A 58 3.41 -8.50 -14.97
C GLY A 58 4.59 -8.04 -14.13
N VAL A 59 4.32 -7.39 -13.02
CA VAL A 59 5.32 -6.87 -12.07
C VAL A 59 4.98 -7.42 -10.70
N GLN A 60 5.75 -8.41 -10.26
CA GLN A 60 5.63 -8.93 -8.91
C GLN A 60 6.38 -8.01 -7.96
N ASN A 61 5.66 -7.39 -7.03
CA ASN A 61 6.22 -6.58 -5.98
C ASN A 61 6.67 -7.50 -4.83
N ILE A 62 7.98 -7.57 -4.60
CA ILE A 62 8.59 -8.41 -3.57
C ILE A 62 9.17 -7.48 -2.52
N GLY A 63 8.73 -7.63 -1.28
CA GLY A 63 9.12 -6.75 -0.20
C GLY A 63 8.14 -6.83 0.95
N ARG A 64 8.39 -5.98 1.94
CA ARG A 64 7.61 -5.92 3.17
C ARG A 64 7.55 -4.49 3.68
N GLY A 65 6.37 -4.09 4.15
CA GLY A 65 6.18 -2.89 4.94
C GLY A 65 5.92 -3.23 6.42
N CYS A 66 6.22 -2.29 7.30
CA CYS A 66 5.83 -2.30 8.70
C CYS A 66 5.25 -0.93 9.05
N VAL A 67 4.00 -0.89 9.50
CA VAL A 67 3.41 0.27 10.17
C VAL A 67 3.56 0.06 11.67
N SER A 68 4.30 0.93 12.35
CA SER A 68 4.49 0.89 13.79
C SER A 68 3.62 1.95 14.46
N LEU A 69 2.67 1.49 15.28
CA LEU A 69 1.84 2.34 16.14
C LEU A 69 2.49 2.40 17.53
N LEU A 70 3.39 3.38 17.73
CA LEU A 70 4.27 3.39 18.90
C LEU A 70 3.54 3.62 20.23
N ARG A 71 2.31 4.17 20.23
CA ARG A 71 1.51 4.34 21.46
C ARG A 71 0.91 3.02 21.92
N GLN A 72 0.52 2.18 20.97
CA GLN A 72 -0.01 0.83 21.19
C GLN A 72 1.12 -0.19 21.29
N GLU A 73 2.34 0.20 20.91
CA GLU A 73 3.50 -0.67 20.77
C GLU A 73 3.18 -1.88 19.87
N GLU A 74 2.47 -1.59 18.77
CA GLU A 74 2.02 -2.57 17.77
C GLU A 74 2.72 -2.35 16.44
N ASP A 75 3.20 -3.44 15.85
CA ASP A 75 3.75 -3.48 14.51
C ASP A 75 2.82 -4.26 13.58
N TYR A 76 2.44 -3.62 12.48
CA TYR A 76 1.61 -4.20 11.42
C TYR A 76 2.47 -4.49 10.20
N ILE A 77 2.78 -5.76 10.00
CA ILE A 77 3.58 -6.25 8.88
C ILE A 77 2.69 -6.46 7.67
N LEU A 78 3.04 -5.87 6.53
CA LEU A 78 2.29 -5.97 5.29
C LEU A 78 3.11 -6.37 4.07
N THR A 79 2.46 -7.01 3.10
CA THR A 79 3.00 -7.29 1.76
C THR A 79 2.29 -6.45 0.70
N PHE A 80 2.83 -6.44 -0.53
CA PHE A 80 2.37 -5.57 -1.61
C PHE A 80 1.69 -6.37 -2.74
N PRO A 81 0.66 -5.81 -3.41
CA PRO A 81 0.03 -6.48 -4.54
C PRO A 81 0.97 -6.47 -5.74
N SER A 82 0.80 -7.42 -6.65
CA SER A 82 1.44 -7.34 -7.96
C SER A 82 0.77 -6.27 -8.82
N GLY A 83 1.54 -5.67 -9.71
CA GLY A 83 1.06 -4.74 -10.72
C GLY A 83 1.08 -5.38 -12.10
N TYR A 84 0.14 -4.99 -12.96
CA TYR A 84 0.08 -5.41 -14.35
C TYR A 84 -0.08 -4.19 -15.25
N GLY A 85 0.88 -3.98 -16.14
CA GLY A 85 0.73 -3.08 -17.28
C GLY A 85 0.01 -3.83 -18.38
N ARG A 86 -1.25 -3.49 -18.63
CA ARG A 86 -2.08 -4.11 -19.66
C ARG A 86 -2.04 -3.29 -20.94
N SER A 87 -2.31 -3.92 -22.08
CA SER A 87 -2.47 -3.22 -23.38
C SER A 87 -1.24 -2.40 -23.80
N ILE A 88 -0.04 -2.94 -23.57
CA ILE A 88 1.22 -2.21 -23.80
C ILE A 88 1.51 -1.86 -25.27
N LEU A 89 0.81 -2.51 -26.21
CA LEU A 89 0.91 -2.22 -27.65
C LEU A 89 -0.15 -1.23 -28.14
N THR A 90 -1.07 -0.79 -27.25
CA THR A 90 -2.13 0.17 -27.57
C THR A 90 -2.17 1.28 -26.51
N VAL A 91 -3.27 1.42 -25.77
CA VAL A 91 -3.38 2.37 -24.66
C VAL A 91 -3.10 1.62 -23.36
N PRO A 92 -1.91 1.79 -22.76
CA PRO A 92 -1.55 1.06 -21.56
C PRO A 92 -2.41 1.50 -20.38
N TRP A 93 -2.75 0.55 -19.51
CA TRP A 93 -3.42 0.83 -18.24
C TRP A 93 -2.91 -0.08 -17.13
N VAL A 94 -3.01 0.38 -15.89
CA VAL A 94 -2.50 -0.32 -14.71
C VAL A 94 -3.62 -1.09 -14.02
N GLU A 95 -3.29 -2.32 -13.64
CA GLU A 95 -4.13 -3.19 -12.85
C GLU A 95 -3.34 -3.73 -11.65
N LEU A 96 -3.99 -3.78 -10.48
CA LEU A 96 -3.44 -4.47 -9.32
C LEU A 96 -4.00 -5.89 -9.27
N GLY A 97 -3.17 -6.83 -8.84
CA GLY A 97 -3.56 -8.23 -8.72
C GLY A 97 -2.79 -9.00 -7.65
N GLY A 98 -3.38 -10.10 -7.20
CA GLY A 98 -2.77 -11.00 -6.24
C GLY A 98 -3.14 -10.69 -4.80
N GLU A 99 -2.65 -11.54 -3.90
CA GLU A 99 -2.94 -11.49 -2.48
C GLU A 99 -1.86 -10.72 -1.71
N CYS A 100 -2.32 -9.90 -0.77
CA CYS A 100 -1.52 -9.20 0.22
C CYS A 100 -1.98 -9.63 1.61
N SER A 101 -1.13 -9.46 2.61
CA SER A 101 -1.51 -9.66 3.99
C SER A 101 -1.15 -8.45 4.84
N VAL A 102 -1.88 -8.25 5.92
CA VAL A 102 -1.54 -7.32 7.01
C VAL A 102 -1.63 -8.13 8.30
N ARG A 103 -0.60 -8.11 9.14
CA ARG A 103 -0.55 -8.94 10.36
C ARG A 103 0.05 -8.16 11.52
N CYS A 104 -0.59 -8.20 12.68
CA CYS A 104 -0.01 -7.71 13.92
C CYS A 104 0.32 -8.88 14.84
N ALA A 105 1.60 -9.06 15.17
CA ALA A 105 2.03 -10.16 16.04
C ALA A 105 1.56 -9.98 17.48
N ARG A 106 1.52 -8.73 17.97
CA ARG A 106 1.15 -8.40 19.35
C ARG A 106 -0.33 -8.67 19.63
N SER A 107 -1.23 -8.16 18.78
CA SER A 107 -2.67 -8.36 18.96
C SER A 107 -3.15 -9.67 18.36
N GLY A 108 -2.41 -10.27 17.42
CA GLY A 108 -2.77 -11.51 16.73
C GLY A 108 -3.78 -11.33 15.58
N PHE A 109 -4.29 -10.11 15.39
CA PHE A 109 -5.17 -9.79 14.26
C PHE A 109 -4.42 -9.88 12.95
N HIS A 110 -5.11 -10.37 11.92
CA HIS A 110 -4.58 -10.40 10.57
C HIS A 110 -5.67 -10.20 9.53
N ALA A 111 -5.26 -9.73 8.35
CA ALA A 111 -6.11 -9.60 7.18
C ALA A 111 -5.44 -10.23 5.96
N SER A 112 -6.24 -10.90 5.14
CA SER A 112 -5.90 -11.23 3.75
C SER A 112 -6.62 -10.25 2.84
N VAL A 113 -5.92 -9.67 1.87
CA VAL A 113 -6.44 -8.69 0.91
C VAL A 113 -6.13 -9.18 -0.49
N THR A 114 -7.16 -9.47 -1.28
CA THR A 114 -7.02 -9.91 -2.66
C THR A 114 -7.39 -8.79 -3.62
N PHE A 115 -6.42 -8.38 -4.44
CA PHE A 115 -6.66 -7.55 -5.61
C PHE A 115 -6.99 -8.47 -6.79
N HIS A 116 -8.17 -8.26 -7.38
CA HIS A 116 -8.69 -9.12 -8.44
C HIS A 116 -8.37 -8.51 -9.80
N THR A 117 -7.64 -9.25 -10.62
CA THR A 117 -7.46 -8.91 -12.03
C THR A 117 -8.78 -9.10 -12.77
N LYS A 118 -9.02 -8.27 -13.79
CA LYS A 118 -10.20 -8.36 -14.64
C LYS A 118 -10.29 -9.76 -15.28
N PRO A 119 -11.42 -10.47 -15.10
CA PRO A 119 -11.67 -11.73 -15.80
C PRO A 119 -11.68 -11.56 -17.32
N PHE A 120 -11.40 -12.65 -18.04
CA PHE A 120 -11.47 -12.66 -19.51
C PHE A 120 -12.89 -12.40 -20.04
N TYR A 121 -13.92 -12.85 -19.31
CA TYR A 121 -15.33 -12.70 -19.69
C TYR A 121 -16.07 -11.82 -18.69
N GLY A 122 -16.47 -10.63 -19.15
CA GLY A 122 -17.19 -9.67 -18.31
C GLY A 122 -16.42 -9.26 -17.05
N GLY A 123 -17.11 -8.58 -16.13
CA GLY A 123 -16.55 -8.21 -14.84
C GLY A 123 -16.03 -6.76 -14.75
N ARG A 124 -15.97 -6.27 -13.51
CA ARG A 124 -15.52 -4.94 -13.15
C ARG A 124 -14.00 -4.92 -12.96
N ARG A 125 -13.37 -3.79 -13.30
CA ARG A 125 -11.94 -3.55 -13.03
C ARG A 125 -11.76 -3.17 -11.56
N HIS A 126 -10.52 -3.26 -11.10
CA HIS A 126 -10.10 -2.71 -9.80
C HIS A 126 -10.81 -3.30 -8.58
N ARG A 127 -11.38 -4.51 -8.72
CA ARG A 127 -12.04 -5.16 -7.61
C ARG A 127 -11.02 -5.57 -6.54
N VAL A 128 -11.36 -5.36 -5.28
CA VAL A 128 -10.61 -5.82 -4.12
C VAL A 128 -11.56 -6.50 -3.15
N SER A 129 -11.08 -7.54 -2.47
CA SER A 129 -11.76 -8.12 -1.32
C SER A 129 -10.77 -8.28 -0.18
N ALA A 130 -11.23 -8.15 1.05
CA ALA A 130 -10.42 -8.38 2.24
C ALA A 130 -11.20 -9.17 3.28
N ASP A 131 -10.52 -10.08 3.96
CA ASP A 131 -11.04 -10.84 5.09
C ASP A 131 -10.17 -10.54 6.30
N ILE A 132 -10.79 -10.14 7.41
CA ILE A 132 -10.13 -9.74 8.65
C ILE A 132 -10.48 -10.77 9.72
N TYR A 133 -9.46 -11.25 10.41
CA TYR A 133 -9.52 -12.38 11.32
C TYR A 133 -9.06 -11.98 12.72
N GLU A 134 -9.78 -12.48 13.71
CA GLU A 134 -9.36 -12.45 15.10
C GLU A 134 -8.22 -13.46 15.35
N PRO A 135 -7.48 -13.32 16.46
CA PRO A 135 -6.40 -14.22 16.79
C PRO A 135 -6.85 -15.68 16.86
N LYS A 136 -6.16 -16.56 16.12
CA LYS A 136 -6.41 -18.02 16.06
C LYS A 136 -7.74 -18.44 15.42
N GLU A 137 -8.56 -17.50 14.95
CA GLU A 137 -9.81 -17.80 14.27
C GLU A 137 -9.59 -18.09 12.78
N LYS A 138 -10.36 -19.04 12.26
CA LYS A 138 -10.35 -19.39 10.82
C LYS A 138 -11.44 -18.69 10.03
N LYS A 139 -12.47 -18.19 10.72
CA LYS A 139 -13.58 -17.47 10.11
C LYS A 139 -13.30 -15.98 10.23
N PRO A 140 -13.46 -15.18 9.15
CA PRO A 140 -13.31 -13.74 9.27
C PRO A 140 -14.46 -13.17 10.12
N PHE A 141 -14.13 -12.21 11.00
CA PHE A 141 -15.14 -11.44 11.74
C PHE A 141 -15.66 -10.27 10.91
N CYS A 142 -14.89 -9.83 9.91
CA CYS A 142 -15.27 -8.79 8.98
C CYS A 142 -14.69 -9.09 7.61
N SER A 143 -15.52 -8.95 6.57
CA SER A 143 -15.08 -9.01 5.18
C SER A 143 -15.43 -7.69 4.50
N ILE A 144 -14.59 -7.23 3.59
CA ILE A 144 -14.76 -5.98 2.82
C ILE A 144 -14.65 -6.32 1.34
N GLU A 145 -15.50 -5.73 0.49
CA GLU A 145 -15.41 -5.87 -0.95
C GLU A 145 -15.77 -4.58 -1.68
N GLY A 146 -15.23 -4.41 -2.88
CA GLY A 146 -15.56 -3.26 -3.73
C GLY A 146 -14.44 -2.94 -4.71
N GLU A 147 -14.27 -1.65 -5.01
CA GLU A 147 -13.27 -1.16 -5.95
C GLU A 147 -12.23 -0.30 -5.20
N TRP A 148 -10.93 -0.64 -5.33
CA TRP A 148 -9.87 0.05 -4.57
C TRP A 148 -9.66 1.51 -4.97
N ASN A 149 -10.16 1.91 -6.14
CA ASN A 149 -10.24 3.29 -6.63
C ASN A 149 -11.68 3.84 -6.68
N GLY A 150 -12.59 3.19 -5.96
CA GLY A 150 -14.01 3.52 -5.93
C GLY A 150 -14.56 3.36 -4.54
N VAL A 151 -15.62 2.56 -4.43
CA VAL A 151 -16.38 2.36 -3.18
C VAL A 151 -16.16 0.94 -2.66
N LEU A 152 -16.00 0.83 -1.35
CA LEU A 152 -15.82 -0.39 -0.58
C LEU A 152 -16.98 -0.54 0.41
N PHE A 153 -17.46 -1.77 0.58
CA PHE A 153 -18.55 -2.13 1.49
C PHE A 153 -18.11 -3.26 2.41
N THR A 154 -18.61 -3.29 3.65
CA THR A 154 -18.51 -4.48 4.50
C THR A 154 -19.45 -5.55 3.96
N LYS A 155 -19.10 -6.82 4.09
CA LYS A 155 -19.99 -7.92 3.72
C LYS A 155 -20.73 -8.40 4.97
N GLU A 156 -21.97 -7.96 5.13
CA GLU A 156 -22.86 -8.49 6.16
C GLU A 156 -23.69 -9.65 5.59
N THR A 157 -23.96 -10.66 6.42
CA THR A 157 -24.56 -11.92 5.99
C THR A 157 -26.00 -11.78 5.48
N ASN A 158 -26.74 -10.74 5.90
CA ASN A 158 -28.20 -10.66 5.74
C ASN A 158 -28.76 -9.30 5.28
N VAL A 159 -27.96 -8.23 5.27
CA VAL A 159 -28.35 -6.90 4.77
C VAL A 159 -27.26 -6.48 3.79
N GLY A 160 -27.64 -5.91 2.64
CA GLY A 160 -26.66 -5.39 1.69
C GLY A 160 -25.60 -4.58 2.43
N GLY A 161 -24.33 -4.92 2.20
CA GLY A 161 -23.19 -4.44 2.95
C GLY A 161 -23.20 -2.95 3.30
N ALA A 162 -22.77 -2.60 4.52
CA ALA A 162 -22.65 -1.19 4.89
C ALA A 162 -21.50 -0.52 4.14
N LEU A 163 -21.63 0.77 3.85
CA LEU A 163 -20.54 1.55 3.25
C LEU A 163 -19.33 1.52 4.18
N PHE A 164 -18.21 0.97 3.70
CA PHE A 164 -16.94 0.97 4.42
C PHE A 164 -16.14 2.24 4.10
N MET A 165 -15.97 2.53 2.81
CA MET A 165 -15.19 3.68 2.37
C MET A 165 -15.52 4.07 0.92
N ASP A 166 -15.64 5.37 0.65
CA ASP A 166 -15.58 5.91 -0.71
C ASP A 166 -14.23 6.60 -0.90
N THR A 167 -13.33 5.97 -1.65
CA THR A 167 -11.97 6.49 -1.86
C THR A 167 -11.96 7.80 -2.67
N ARG A 168 -13.03 8.09 -3.41
CA ARG A 168 -13.15 9.27 -4.28
C ARG A 168 -13.50 10.53 -3.50
N SER A 169 -14.04 10.38 -2.30
CA SER A 169 -14.36 11.51 -1.40
C SER A 169 -13.20 11.88 -0.47
N LEU A 170 -12.13 11.08 -0.42
CA LEU A 170 -10.98 11.33 0.43
C LEU A 170 -10.12 12.48 -0.12
N PRO A 171 -9.68 13.42 0.72
CA PRO A 171 -8.82 14.51 0.28
C PRO A 171 -7.42 14.01 -0.05
N THR A 172 -6.88 14.44 -1.20
CA THR A 172 -5.50 14.17 -1.59
C THR A 172 -4.56 15.27 -1.10
N THR A 173 -3.55 14.90 -0.31
CA THR A 173 -2.49 15.82 0.11
C THR A 173 -1.26 15.63 -0.79
N LYS A 174 -0.81 16.70 -1.45
CA LYS A 174 0.38 16.66 -2.32
C LYS A 174 1.67 16.62 -1.48
N LYS A 175 2.67 15.89 -1.96
CA LYS A 175 4.03 15.93 -1.41
C LYS A 175 4.58 17.37 -1.48
N LYS A 176 5.27 17.81 -0.43
CA LYS A 176 6.10 19.01 -0.44
C LYS A 176 7.54 18.55 -0.59
N VAL A 177 8.19 18.98 -1.67
CA VAL A 177 9.60 18.68 -1.96
C VAL A 177 10.38 20.00 -2.04
N ARG A 178 11.68 19.93 -1.80
CA ARG A 178 12.57 21.09 -2.00
C ARG A 178 12.59 21.49 -3.47
N ARG A 179 12.92 22.76 -3.73
CA ARG A 179 13.10 23.23 -5.10
C ARG A 179 14.26 22.50 -5.75
N VAL A 180 14.24 22.35 -7.07
CA VAL A 180 15.24 21.54 -7.80
C VAL A 180 16.65 22.10 -7.59
N GLU A 181 16.79 23.41 -7.49
CA GLU A 181 18.05 24.11 -7.20
C GLU A 181 18.60 23.85 -5.78
N GLU A 182 17.78 23.36 -4.85
CA GLU A 182 18.16 23.00 -3.48
C GLU A 182 18.35 21.49 -3.28
N GLN A 183 18.07 20.69 -4.31
CA GLN A 183 18.21 19.23 -4.28
C GLN A 183 19.64 18.80 -4.54
N GLN A 184 20.06 17.69 -3.93
CA GLN A 184 21.36 17.09 -4.21
C GLN A 184 21.39 16.43 -5.59
N GLY A 185 22.57 16.22 -6.17
CA GLY A 185 22.71 15.67 -7.53
C GLY A 185 22.14 14.25 -7.71
N ASN A 186 21.99 13.50 -6.62
CA ASN A 186 21.41 12.16 -6.55
C ASN A 186 20.01 12.11 -5.93
N GLU A 187 19.39 13.26 -5.64
CA GLU A 187 18.04 13.33 -5.10
C GLU A 187 17.00 13.29 -6.23
N SER A 188 15.97 12.46 -6.05
CA SER A 188 14.87 12.36 -7.02
C SER A 188 13.89 13.53 -6.87
N ARG A 189 13.37 14.03 -8.01
CA ARG A 189 12.50 15.22 -8.09
C ARG A 189 11.04 15.00 -7.64
#